data_AF-A0A2I7SFU3-F1
#
_entry.id   AF-A0A2I7SFU3-F1
#
_cell.length_a   1.000
_cell.length_b   1.000
_cell.length_c   1.000
_cell.angle_alpha   90.00
_cell.angle_beta   90.00
_cell.angle_gamma   90.00
#
_symmetry.space_group_name_H-M   'P 1'
#
loop_
_entity.id
_entity.type
_entity.pdbx_description
1 polymer ?
#
loop_
_entity_poly.entity_id
_entity_poly.type
_entity_poly.pdbx_seq_one_letter_code
_entity_poly.pdbx_strand_id
1 'polypeptide(L)' 'MVDNNNNINWIIENFKDGTNLSEFDLVFEMSTNLDDLTNASTVKSGNTFTVKINANTLADRTTLGLARTIIHEGIHARL' A
#
# COMPACT_ATOMS: atom_id res chain seq x y z
N MET A 1 -9.03 1.25 6.41
CA MET A 1 -9.18 -0.13 5.93
C MET A 1 -9.90 -0.86 7.03
N VAL A 2 -10.99 -1.52 6.68
CA VAL A 2 -11.82 -2.25 7.61
C VAL A 2 -11.60 -3.71 7.25
N ASP A 3 -11.35 -4.55 8.24
CA ASP A 3 -11.37 -5.99 7.98
C ASP A 3 -12.77 -6.41 7.46
N ASN A 4 -12.93 -7.67 7.10
CA ASN A 4 -14.23 -8.20 6.64
C ASN A 4 -15.35 -8.08 7.71
N ASN A 5 -15.02 -7.62 8.93
CA ASN A 5 -15.92 -7.38 10.04
C ASN A 5 -16.09 -5.88 10.37
N ASN A 6 -15.63 -4.98 9.50
CA ASN A 6 -15.69 -3.53 9.72
C ASN A 6 -14.92 -3.00 10.94
N ASN A 7 -13.87 -3.67 11.38
CA ASN A 7 -12.97 -3.17 12.42
C ASN A 7 -11.80 -2.35 11.83
N ILE A 8 -11.73 -1.08 12.24
CA ILE A 8 -10.55 -0.20 12.01
C ILE A 8 -9.36 -0.60 12.90
N ASN A 9 -9.62 -1.36 13.97
CA ASN A 9 -8.65 -1.65 15.03
C ASN A 9 -7.41 -2.41 14.57
N TRP A 10 -7.50 -3.24 13.54
CA TRP A 10 -6.36 -4.07 13.12
C TRP A 10 -5.14 -3.25 12.65
N ILE A 11 -5.38 -2.10 12.00
CA ILE A 11 -4.30 -1.16 11.65
C ILE A 11 -3.68 -0.58 12.93
N ILE A 12 -4.49 -0.15 13.89
CA ILE A 12 -4.01 0.50 15.12
C ILE A 12 -3.24 -0.49 16.01
N GLU A 13 -3.65 -1.75 16.05
CA GLU A 13 -3.03 -2.82 16.84
C GLU A 13 -1.64 -3.22 16.30
N ASN A 14 -1.43 -3.17 14.99
CA ASN A 14 -0.16 -3.54 14.34
C ASN A 14 0.78 -2.36 14.04
N PHE A 15 0.30 -1.12 14.19
CA PHE A 15 1.15 0.08 14.13
C PHE A 15 1.91 0.36 15.45
N LYS A 16 1.59 -0.32 16.54
CA LYS A 16 2.35 -0.22 17.80
C LYS A 16 3.63 -1.07 17.73
N ASP A 17 4.71 -0.50 17.19
CA ASP A 17 6.05 -1.11 17.27
C ASP A 17 6.81 -0.67 18.54
N GLY A 18 6.16 -0.71 19.71
CA GLY A 18 6.79 -0.34 20.98
C GLY A 18 7.50 1.02 20.95
N THR A 19 8.70 1.12 21.54
CA THR A 19 9.54 2.33 21.54
C THR A 19 10.55 2.38 20.39
N ASN A 20 10.57 1.36 19.52
CA ASN A 20 11.52 1.27 18.42
C ASN A 20 10.86 1.80 17.15
N LEU A 21 11.52 2.73 16.48
CA LEU A 21 11.08 3.19 15.18
C LEU A 21 11.27 2.03 14.19
N SER A 22 10.17 1.54 13.61
CA SER A 22 10.25 0.63 12.46
C SER A 22 10.54 1.46 11.22
N GLU A 23 11.78 1.40 10.76
CA GLU A 23 12.24 2.05 9.53
C GLU A 23 12.32 1.02 8.40
N PHE A 24 11.72 1.35 7.26
CA PHE A 24 11.74 0.53 6.05
C PHE A 24 11.93 1.42 4.82
N ASP A 25 12.48 0.83 3.76
CA ASP A 25 12.61 1.53 2.49
C ASP A 25 11.31 1.39 1.71
N LEU A 26 10.77 2.51 1.22
CA LEU A 26 9.55 2.52 0.43
C LEU A 26 9.86 3.02 -0.98
N VAL A 27 9.62 2.18 -1.98
CA VAL A 27 9.78 2.50 -3.39
C VAL A 27 8.41 2.56 -4.04
N PHE A 28 8.11 3.66 -4.72
CA PHE A 28 6.94 3.79 -5.58
C PHE A 28 7.39 3.67 -7.04
N GLU A 29 6.85 2.69 -7.75
CA GLU A 29 7.15 2.43 -9.15
C GLU A 29 5.86 2.51 -9.98
N MET A 30 5.88 3.22 -11.09
CA MET A 30 4.80 3.12 -12.08
C MET A 30 5.01 1.86 -12.93
N SER A 31 4.02 0.99 -12.97
CA SER A 31 4.08 -0.27 -13.73
C SER A 31 2.99 -0.32 -14.79
N THR A 32 3.37 -0.66 -16.02
CA THR A 32 2.45 -1.00 -17.12
C THR A 32 2.17 -2.50 -17.21
N ASN A 33 2.81 -3.30 -16.36
CA ASN A 33 2.74 -4.77 -16.38
C ASN A 33 1.72 -5.34 -15.38
N LEU A 34 0.83 -4.50 -14.85
CA LEU A 34 -0.26 -4.91 -13.97
C LEU A 34 -1.53 -5.06 -14.80
N ASP A 35 -2.35 -6.06 -14.46
CA ASP A 35 -3.67 -6.24 -15.08
C ASP A 35 -4.55 -4.99 -14.87
N ASP A 36 -5.42 -4.68 -15.82
CA ASP A 36 -6.26 -3.47 -15.80
C ASP A 36 -7.21 -3.40 -14.59
N LEU A 37 -7.51 -4.55 -13.98
CA LEU A 37 -8.33 -4.64 -12.76
C LEU A 37 -7.52 -4.42 -11.48
N THR A 38 -6.19 -4.44 -11.57
CA THR A 38 -5.27 -4.28 -10.43
C THR A 38 -4.83 -2.81 -10.36
N ASN A 39 -5.22 -2.11 -9.29
CA ASN A 39 -4.86 -0.70 -9.11
C ASN A 39 -3.39 -0.51 -8.70
N ALA A 40 -2.88 -1.41 -7.88
CA ALA A 40 -1.51 -1.45 -7.42
C ALA A 40 -1.17 -2.83 -6.86
N SER A 41 0.11 -3.07 -6.60
CA SER A 41 0.59 -4.27 -5.91
C SER A 41 1.79 -3.94 -5.04
N THR A 42 1.91 -4.61 -3.90
CA THR A 42 3.07 -4.48 -3.01
C THR A 42 3.89 -5.76 -3.00
N VAL A 43 5.21 -5.63 -3.11
CA VAL A 43 6.17 -6.73 -2.91
C VAL A 43 7.21 -6.32 -1.87
N LYS A 44 7.52 -7.23 -0.95
CA LYS A 44 8.59 -7.07 0.05
C LYS A 44 9.84 -7.83 -0.37
N SER A 45 11.00 -7.19 -0.28
CA SER A 45 12.30 -7.83 -0.41
C SER A 45 13.25 -7.26 0.65
N GLY A 46 13.58 -8.05 1.68
CA GLY A 46 14.35 -7.57 2.82
C GLY A 46 13.62 -6.45 3.58
N ASN A 47 14.30 -5.30 3.74
CA ASN A 47 13.73 -4.10 4.38
C ASN A 47 13.01 -3.16 3.40
N THR A 48 12.97 -3.52 2.12
CA THR A 48 12.39 -2.69 1.07
C THR A 48 11.04 -3.19 0.65
N PHE A 49 10.07 -2.28 0.60
CA PHE A 49 8.75 -2.49 0.05
C PHE A 49 8.61 -1.70 -1.24
N THR A 50 8.29 -2.42 -2.32
CA THR A 50 8.04 -1.81 -3.62
C THR A 50 6.55 -1.82 -3.89
N VAL A 51 5.95 -0.63 -3.91
CA VAL A 51 4.56 -0.40 -4.30
C VAL A 51 4.55 -0.05 -5.78
N LYS A 52 4.03 -0.97 -6.59
CA LYS A 52 3.82 -0.76 -8.02
C LYS A 52 2.43 -0.19 -8.24
N ILE A 53 2.34 1.01 -8.77
CA ILE A 53 1.08 1.68 -9.13
C ILE A 53 0.79 1.36 -10.59
N ASN A 54 -0.44 0.94 -10.90
CA ASN A 54 -0.80 0.64 -12.28
C ASN A 54 -0.90 1.93 -13.10
N ALA A 55 0.01 2.07 -14.07
CA ALA A 55 0.05 3.21 -14.98
C ALA A 55 -1.12 3.18 -15.98
N ASN A 56 -1.63 2.00 -16.32
CA ASN A 56 -2.68 1.81 -17.33
C ASN A 56 -4.02 2.39 -16.87
N THR A 57 -4.27 2.47 -15.55
CA THR A 57 -5.53 2.98 -14.99
C THR A 57 -5.46 4.46 -14.58
N LEU A 58 -4.29 5.11 -14.68
CA LEU A 58 -4.09 6.46 -14.14
C LEU A 58 -5.07 7.51 -14.67
N ALA A 59 -5.44 7.43 -15.95
CA ALA A 59 -6.36 8.38 -16.58
C ALA A 59 -7.76 8.39 -15.93
N ASP A 60 -8.18 7.25 -15.39
CA ASP A 60 -9.50 7.05 -14.78
C ASP A 60 -9.48 7.26 -13.26
N ARG A 61 -8.33 7.67 -12.70
CA ARG A 61 -8.10 7.76 -11.26
C ARG A 61 -8.20 9.20 -10.78
N THR A 62 -8.98 9.41 -9.73
CA THR A 62 -8.96 10.69 -9.02
C THR A 62 -7.73 10.80 -8.12
N THR A 63 -7.27 12.01 -7.83
CA THR A 63 -6.19 12.28 -6.86
C THR A 63 -6.45 11.61 -5.51
N LEU A 64 -7.70 11.65 -5.03
CA LEU A 64 -8.11 11.00 -3.79
C LEU A 64 -8.06 9.46 -3.89
N GLY A 65 -8.47 8.89 -5.03
CA GLY A 65 -8.33 7.46 -5.31
C GLY A 65 -6.87 7.02 -5.29
N LEU A 66 -5.99 7.82 -5.89
CA LEU A 66 -4.54 7.62 -5.88
C LEU A 66 -3.95 7.63 -4.47
N ALA A 67 -4.26 8.66 -3.69
CA ALA A 67 -3.83 8.74 -2.30
C ALA A 67 -4.32 7.54 -1.46
N ARG A 68 -5.58 7.11 -1.64
CA ARG A 68 -6.12 5.94 -0.93
C ARG A 68 -5.36 4.66 -1.27
N THR A 69 -5.04 4.43 -2.55
CA THR A 69 -4.27 3.26 -2.96
C THR A 69 -2.85 3.29 -2.40
N ILE A 70 -2.17 4.44 -2.46
CA ILE A 70 -0.82 4.58 -1.88
C ILE A 70 -0.82 4.25 -0.38
N ILE A 71 -1.79 4.77 0.37
CA ILE A 71 -1.91 4.48 1.81
C ILE A 71 -2.26 3.00 2.06
N HIS A 72 -3.16 2.44 1.26
CA HIS A 72 -3.56 1.02 1.36
C HIS A 72 -2.36 0.08 1.14
N GLU A 73 -1.60 0.29 0.08
CA GLU A 73 -0.39 -0.47 -0.22
C GLU A 73 0.72 -0.20 0.80
N GLY A 74 0.85 1.03 1.29
CA GLY A 74 1.78 1.38 2.37
C GLY A 74 1.46 0.68 3.70
N ILE A 75 0.19 0.37 3.97
CA ILE A 75 -0.20 -0.46 5.12
C ILE A 75 0.14 -1.94 4.86
N HIS A 76 -0.08 -2.44 3.64
CA HIS A 76 0.40 -3.77 3.24
C HIS A 76 1.92 -3.90 3.37
N ALA A 77 2.66 -2.82 3.13
CA ALA A 77 4.09 -2.75 3.37
C ALA A 77 4.51 -2.82 4.86
N ARG A 78 3.58 -2.91 5.81
CA ARG A 78 3.91 -3.15 7.22
C ARG A 78 3.57 -4.58 7.66
N LEU A 79 2.69 -5.26 6.94
CA LEU A 79 2.17 -6.60 7.23
C LEU A 79 3.07 -7.69 6.62
#